data_AF-A0A9N9IV57-F1
#
_entry.id   AF-A0A9N9IV57-F1
#
_cell.length_a   1.000
_cell.length_b   1.000
_cell.length_c   1.000
_cell.angle_alpha   90.00
_cell.angle_beta   90.00
_cell.angle_gamma   90.00
#
_symmetry.space_group_name_H-M   'P 1'
#
loop_
_entity.id
_entity.type
_entity.pdbx_description
1 polymer ?
#
loop_
_entity_poly.entity_id
_entity_poly.type
_entity_poly.pdbx_seq_one_letter_code
_entity_poly.pdbx_strand_id
1 'polypeptide(L)'
;ENSLLDIFIAADEIQLSEIKQKAEKRLLETESAWKFPKDFITICKYDIFTNLYQIALELVCRNPKVIFESEDFLKMDEKDLIGLLK
;
A
#
# COMPACT_ATOMS: atom_id res chain seq x y z
N GLU A 1 11.99 -7.93 -3.88
CA GLU A 1 12.73 -6.95 -3.06
C GLU A 1 11.77 -6.38 -2.02
N ASN A 2 12.23 -6.12 -0.79
CA ASN A 2 11.35 -5.58 0.26
C ASN A 2 11.07 -4.09 -0.02
N SER A 3 9.82 -3.67 0.19
CA SER A 3 9.40 -2.28 0.10
C SER A 3 9.46 -1.59 1.47
N LEU A 4 9.28 -0.27 1.48
CA LEU A 4 9.14 0.46 2.74
C LEU A 4 7.86 0.07 3.48
N LEU A 5 6.82 -0.34 2.74
CA LEU A 5 5.61 -0.89 3.35
C LEU A 5 5.88 -2.22 4.06
N ASP A 6 6.68 -3.12 3.46
CA ASP A 6 7.08 -4.37 4.14
C ASP A 6 7.80 -4.08 5.48
N ILE A 7 8.62 -3.02 5.54
CA ILE A 7 9.29 -2.56 6.78
C ILE A 7 8.27 -2.00 7.78
N PHE A 8 7.32 -1.18 7.33
CA PHE A 8 6.27 -0.62 8.17
C PHE A 8 5.44 -1.73 8.84
N ILE A 9 4.99 -2.71 8.06
CA ILE A 9 4.18 -3.84 8.55
C ILE A 9 4.98 -4.65 9.56
N ALA A 10 6.21 -5.06 9.21
CA ALA A 10 7.05 -5.82 10.12
C ALA A 10 7.28 -5.05 11.44
N ALA A 11 7.58 -3.74 11.35
CA ALA A 11 7.79 -2.90 12.53
C ALA A 11 6.53 -2.77 13.41
N ASP A 12 5.33 -2.75 12.83
CA ASP A 12 4.07 -2.81 13.56
C ASP A 12 3.89 -4.15 14.28
N GLU A 13 4.09 -5.27 13.56
CA GLU A 13 3.95 -6.64 14.08
C GLU A 13 4.88 -6.92 15.27
N ILE A 14 6.14 -6.46 15.20
CA ILE A 14 7.11 -6.63 16.29
C ILE A 14 7.19 -5.43 17.25
N GLN A 15 6.21 -4.51 17.17
CA GLN A 15 6.04 -3.37 18.08
C GLN A 15 7.23 -2.40 18.17
N LEU A 16 7.99 -2.24 17.07
CA LEU A 16 9.05 -1.26 16.94
C LEU A 16 8.49 0.11 16.54
N SER A 17 7.89 0.80 17.51
CA SER A 17 7.15 2.06 17.31
C SER A 17 7.94 3.15 16.58
N GLU A 18 9.23 3.34 16.88
CA GLU A 18 10.04 4.38 16.23
C GLU A 18 10.25 4.09 14.73
N ILE A 19 10.48 2.82 14.37
CA ILE A 19 10.66 2.41 12.97
C ILE A 19 9.34 2.51 12.23
N LYS A 20 8.25 2.01 12.84
CA LYS A 20 6.90 2.14 12.30
C LYS A 20 6.58 3.59 11.96
N GLN A 21 6.75 4.51 12.90
CA GLN A 21 6.45 5.95 12.70
C GLN A 21 7.30 6.57 11.60
N LYS A 22 8.60 6.26 11.53
CA LYS A 22 9.49 6.77 10.48
C LYS A 22 9.12 6.23 9.09
N ALA A 23 8.76 4.95 9.00
CA ALA A 23 8.33 4.33 7.75
C ALA A 23 6.98 4.89 7.29
N GLU A 24 6.00 4.97 8.20
CA GLU A 24 4.68 5.54 7.93
C GLU A 24 4.78 6.97 7.43
N LYS A 25 5.53 7.83 8.13
CA LYS A 25 5.74 9.22 7.73
C LYS A 25 6.28 9.32 6.29
N ARG A 26 7.28 8.51 5.94
CA ARG A 26 7.85 8.51 4.59
C ARG A 26 6.86 8.03 3.53
N LEU A 27 6.06 7.00 3.82
CA LEU A 27 5.01 6.53 2.92
C LEU A 27 3.93 7.59 2.69
N LEU A 28 3.57 8.36 3.73
CA LEU A 28 2.59 9.44 3.62
C LEU A 28 3.11 10.65 2.83
N GLU A 29 4.40 10.97 2.96
CA GLU A 29 4.99 12.21 2.41
C GLU A 29 5.63 12.03 1.03
N THR A 30 5.97 10.81 0.62
CA THR A 30 6.80 10.54 -0.57
C THR A 30 6.19 9.49 -1.48
N GLU A 31 5.67 9.92 -2.65
CA GLU A 31 5.07 8.98 -3.62
C GLU A 31 6.04 7.89 -4.08
N SER A 32 7.32 8.24 -4.32
CA SER A 32 8.35 7.29 -4.76
C SER A 32 8.77 6.27 -3.70
N ALA A 33 8.28 6.40 -2.45
CA ALA A 33 8.49 5.39 -1.41
C ALA A 33 7.63 4.14 -1.64
N TRP A 34 6.57 4.25 -2.44
CA TRP A 34 5.67 3.15 -2.79
C TRP A 34 6.20 2.35 -3.97
N LYS A 35 6.12 1.01 -3.88
CA LYS A 35 6.39 0.06 -4.96
C LYS A 35 5.08 -0.53 -5.48
N PHE A 36 4.46 0.17 -6.43
CA PHE A 36 3.27 -0.34 -7.13
C PHE A 36 3.61 -1.44 -8.14
N PRO A 37 2.68 -2.39 -8.37
CA PRO A 37 1.37 -2.54 -7.71
C PRO A 37 1.44 -3.28 -6.37
N LYS A 38 2.57 -3.95 -6.08
CA LYS A 38 2.71 -4.86 -4.93
C LYS A 38 2.30 -4.22 -3.61
N ASP A 39 2.73 -2.99 -3.35
CA ASP A 39 2.43 -2.31 -2.09
C ASP A 39 0.95 -1.97 -1.95
N PHE A 40 0.27 -1.62 -3.05
CA PHE A 40 -1.17 -1.41 -3.03
C PHE A 40 -1.93 -2.69 -2.68
N ILE A 41 -1.59 -3.78 -3.35
CA ILE A 41 -2.24 -5.08 -3.12
C ILE A 41 -1.96 -5.58 -1.71
N THR A 42 -0.78 -5.27 -1.17
CA THR A 42 -0.44 -5.59 0.21
C THR A 42 -1.26 -4.76 1.19
N ILE A 43 -1.34 -3.44 1.02
CA ILE A 43 -2.04 -2.57 1.98
C ILE A 43 -3.56 -2.86 2.02
N CYS A 44 -4.17 -3.28 0.91
CA CYS A 44 -5.58 -3.70 0.87
C CYS A 44 -5.92 -4.87 1.80
N LYS A 45 -4.92 -5.67 2.20
CA LYS A 45 -5.10 -6.79 3.13
C LYS A 45 -5.18 -6.36 4.59
N TYR A 46 -4.86 -5.09 4.90
CA TYR A 46 -4.79 -4.56 6.26
C TYR A 46 -5.80 -3.43 6.47
N ASP A 47 -6.96 -3.78 7.01
CA ASP A 47 -8.05 -2.83 7.26
C ASP A 47 -7.69 -1.74 8.31
N ILE A 48 -6.64 -1.97 9.11
CA ILE A 48 -6.20 -1.08 10.19
C ILE A 48 -5.31 0.09 9.72
N PHE A 49 -4.75 0.03 8.52
CA PHE A 49 -3.80 1.03 8.01
C PHE A 49 -4.48 2.08 7.12
N THR A 50 -5.59 2.64 7.59
CA THR A 50 -6.52 3.47 6.80
C THR A 50 -5.85 4.69 6.14
N ASN A 51 -4.92 5.36 6.84
CA ASN A 51 -4.22 6.53 6.29
C ASN A 51 -3.32 6.16 5.10
N LEU A 52 -2.55 5.08 5.25
CA LEU A 52 -1.68 4.56 4.19
C LEU A 52 -2.50 4.04 3.01
N TYR A 53 -3.60 3.34 3.29
CA TYR A 53 -4.55 2.91 2.26
C TYR A 53 -5.09 4.10 1.45
N GLN A 54 -5.52 5.17 2.11
CA GLN A 54 -6.06 6.35 1.42
C GLN A 54 -5.03 7.00 0.49
N ILE A 55 -3.78 7.17 0.94
CA ILE A 55 -2.71 7.69 0.09
C ILE A 55 -2.44 6.75 -1.08
N ALA A 56 -2.33 5.44 -0.83
CA ALA A 56 -2.08 4.47 -1.89
C ALA A 56 -3.20 4.47 -2.95
N LEU A 57 -4.45 4.59 -2.51
CA LEU A 57 -5.63 4.70 -3.37
C LEU A 57 -5.56 5.96 -4.24
N GLU A 58 -5.23 7.12 -3.66
CA GLU A 58 -5.06 8.36 -4.42
C GLU A 58 -3.98 8.24 -5.50
N LEU A 59 -2.87 7.57 -5.20
CA LEU A 59 -1.78 7.32 -6.15
C LEU A 59 -2.22 6.41 -7.30
N VAL A 60 -2.95 5.33 -7.00
CA VAL A 60 -3.53 4.45 -8.02
C VAL A 60 -4.53 5.21 -8.88
N CYS A 61 -5.42 6.02 -8.29
CA CYS A 61 -6.41 6.80 -9.04
C CYS A 61 -5.77 7.80 -10.03
N ARG A 62 -4.56 8.30 -9.75
CA ARG A 62 -3.81 9.17 -10.69
C ARG A 62 -3.27 8.41 -11.89
N ASN A 63 -2.94 7.13 -11.75
CA ASN A 63 -2.48 6.28 -12.84
C ASN A 63 -2.97 4.82 -12.67
N PRO A 64 -4.26 4.54 -12.97
CA PRO A 64 -4.85 3.22 -12.67
C PRO A 64 -4.17 2.06 -13.40
N LYS A 65 -3.53 2.34 -14.54
CA LYS A 65 -2.79 1.36 -15.35
C LYS A 65 -1.70 0.65 -14.56
N VAL A 66 -1.12 1.30 -13.54
CA VAL A 66 -0.08 0.68 -12.69
C VAL A 66 -0.58 -0.58 -11.97
N ILE A 67 -1.90 -0.67 -11.75
CA ILE A 67 -2.56 -1.86 -11.22
C ILE A 67 -3.02 -2.75 -12.37
N PHE A 68 -3.88 -2.23 -13.26
CA PHE A 68 -4.61 -3.05 -14.24
C PHE A 68 -3.72 -3.69 -15.32
N GLU A 69 -2.55 -3.15 -15.63
CA GLU A 69 -1.62 -3.71 -16.62
C GLU A 69 -0.61 -4.69 -15.99
N SER A 70 -0.63 -4.90 -14.67
CA SER A 70 0.26 -5.84 -13.99
C SER A 70 -0.36 -7.24 -13.84
N GLU A 71 0.47 -8.28 -13.94
CA GLU A 71 0.06 -9.65 -13.57
C GLU A 71 -0.37 -9.78 -12.11
N ASP A 72 0.13 -8.91 -11.23
CA ASP A 72 -0.25 -8.90 -9.82
C ASP A 72 -1.72 -8.50 -9.62
N PHE A 73 -2.36 -7.83 -10.59
CA PHE A 73 -3.79 -7.54 -10.57
C PHE A 73 -4.64 -8.79 -10.31
N LEU A 74 -4.23 -9.93 -10.88
CA LEU A 74 -4.94 -11.20 -10.73
C LEU A 74 -4.89 -11.76 -9.30
N LYS A 75 -4.08 -11.17 -8.41
CA LYS A 75 -3.93 -11.56 -7.00
C LYS A 75 -4.78 -10.70 -6.06
N MET A 76 -5.54 -9.74 -6.58
CA MET A 76 -6.42 -8.88 -5.78
C MET A 76 -7.73 -9.57 -5.41
N ASP A 77 -8.23 -9.31 -4.21
CA ASP A 77 -9.52 -9.79 -3.78
C ASP A 77 -10.66 -8.94 -4.40
N GLU A 78 -11.81 -9.57 -4.64
CA GLU A 78 -12.99 -8.92 -5.24
C GLU A 78 -13.40 -7.65 -4.48
N LYS A 79 -13.34 -7.68 -3.15
CA LYS A 79 -13.68 -6.52 -2.30
C LYS A 79 -12.83 -5.28 -2.61
N ASP A 80 -11.55 -5.48 -2.93
CA ASP A 80 -10.59 -4.41 -3.18
C ASP A 80 -10.80 -3.84 -4.59
N LEU A 81 -11.13 -4.72 -5.54
CA LEU A 81 -11.54 -4.35 -6.89
C LEU A 81 -12.81 -3.51 -6.88
N ILE A 82 -13.82 -3.90 -6.09
CA ILE A 82 -15.04 -3.09 -5.92
C ILE A 82 -14.69 -1.73 -5.32
N GLY A 83 -13.75 -1.65 -4.38
CA GLY A 83 -13.26 -0.40 -3.81
C GLY A 83 -12.66 0.55 -4.84
N LEU A 84 -11.92 0.03 -5.82
CA LEU A 84 -11.33 0.81 -6.91
C LEU A 84 -12.35 1.36 -7.93
N LEU A 85 -13.52 0.73 -8.03
CA LEU A 85 -14.53 1.05 -9.05
C LEU A 85 -15.65 1.98 -8.56
N LYS A 86 -15.65 2.32 -7.27
CA LYS A 86 -16.61 3.25 -6.65
C LYS A 86 -16.11 4.68 -6.69
#